data_AF-A0A318UKY0-F1
#
_entry.id   AF-A0A318UKY0-F1
#
_cell.length_a   1.000
_cell.length_b   1.000
_cell.length_c   1.000
_cell.angle_alpha   90.00
_cell.angle_beta   90.00
_cell.angle_gamma   90.00
#
_symmetry.space_group_name_H-M   'P 1'
#
loop_
_entity.id
_entity.type
_entity.pdbx_description
1 polymer ?
#
loop_
_entity_poly.entity_id
_entity_poly.type
_entity_poly.pdbx_seq_one_letter_code
_entity_poly.pdbx_strand_id
1 'polypeptide(L)'
;MSLSQVDLRTKFNHEYSERFNKESWCIAELYWSYLENYQVGKVKKCLIVVSDDWGSELHYYTSRNDCKGVNLEINFSEYFSYDSYHRKEALLKVVHSGLTFIATKEKWEIDPLLDAFNSCIKVGLNYKFLVQNKFKTSPNRKHKLGLWCEWNIDEFKVFWILLDKDKKQIKKELFIDENPSFGEFIYYVNFKWLNDNIVLVTDDYRSEKRKWEIIVS
;
A
#
# COMPACT_ATOMS: atom_id res chain seq x y z
N MET A 1 -4.88 8.34 -17.71
CA MET A 1 -5.45 7.76 -16.47
C MET A 1 -4.59 6.56 -16.13
N SER A 2 -3.99 6.54 -14.94
CA SER A 2 -3.14 5.45 -14.48
C SER A 2 -3.95 4.35 -13.79
N LEU A 3 -3.32 3.19 -13.66
CA LEU A 3 -3.75 2.09 -12.79
C LEU A 3 -3.97 2.64 -11.38
N SER A 4 -5.15 2.39 -10.80
CA SER A 4 -5.52 2.93 -9.48
C SER A 4 -5.37 1.91 -8.36
N GLN A 5 -5.34 0.60 -8.68
CA GLN A 5 -5.21 -0.45 -7.68
C GLN A 5 -4.60 -1.72 -8.27
N VAL A 6 -3.68 -2.32 -7.51
CA VAL A 6 -3.27 -3.72 -7.64
C VAL A 6 -3.80 -4.44 -6.40
N ASP A 7 -4.63 -5.46 -6.62
CA ASP A 7 -5.36 -6.13 -5.55
C ASP A 7 -4.95 -7.60 -5.50
N LEU A 8 -4.34 -8.01 -4.39
CA LEU A 8 -4.01 -9.40 -4.12
C LEU A 8 -4.88 -9.91 -2.98
N ARG A 9 -5.68 -10.95 -3.25
CA ARG A 9 -6.61 -11.52 -2.27
C ARG A 9 -6.77 -13.02 -2.45
N THR A 10 -7.27 -13.70 -1.43
CA THR A 10 -7.67 -15.10 -1.55
C THR A 10 -8.95 -15.26 -2.38
N LYS A 11 -9.18 -16.48 -2.85
CA LYS A 11 -10.48 -16.96 -3.33
C LYS A 11 -11.56 -16.68 -2.28
N PHE A 12 -12.78 -16.42 -2.75
CA PHE A 12 -13.92 -16.16 -1.89
C PHE A 12 -14.20 -17.37 -0.98
N ASN A 13 -14.50 -17.11 0.29
CA ASN A 13 -14.72 -18.13 1.33
C ASN A 13 -13.54 -19.09 1.61
N HIS A 14 -12.32 -18.73 1.21
CA HIS A 14 -11.14 -19.50 1.60
C HIS A 14 -10.90 -19.41 3.13
N GLU A 15 -10.47 -20.49 3.76
CA GLU A 15 -10.25 -20.53 5.23
C GLU A 15 -9.21 -19.51 5.71
N TYR A 16 -8.19 -19.25 4.89
CA TYR A 16 -7.14 -18.27 5.18
C TYR A 16 -7.48 -16.83 4.77
N SER A 17 -8.68 -16.56 4.27
CA SER A 17 -9.04 -15.27 3.68
C SER A 17 -8.80 -14.08 4.62
N GLU A 18 -9.23 -14.17 5.88
CA GLU A 18 -9.05 -13.09 6.85
C GLU A 18 -7.57 -12.77 7.09
N ARG A 19 -6.76 -13.81 7.35
CA ARG A 19 -5.34 -13.65 7.67
C ARG A 19 -4.53 -13.22 6.46
N PHE A 20 -4.69 -13.89 5.32
CA PHE A 20 -3.91 -13.62 4.12
C PHE A 20 -4.24 -12.23 3.53
N ASN A 21 -5.51 -11.86 3.44
CA ASN A 21 -5.91 -10.58 2.86
C ASN A 21 -5.42 -9.40 3.70
N LYS A 22 -5.24 -9.59 5.01
CA LYS A 22 -4.60 -8.59 5.87
C LYS A 22 -3.13 -8.37 5.49
N GLU A 23 -2.39 -9.46 5.29
CA GLU A 23 -0.94 -9.41 5.04
C GLU A 23 -0.61 -8.98 3.59
N SER A 24 -1.49 -9.26 2.62
CA SER A 24 -1.23 -9.04 1.19
C SER A 24 -1.18 -7.57 0.78
N TRP A 25 -1.91 -6.70 1.48
CA TRP A 25 -2.13 -5.31 1.08
C TRP A 25 -0.84 -4.51 0.97
N CYS A 26 0.05 -4.57 1.97
CA CYS A 26 1.21 -3.69 2.00
C CYS A 26 2.18 -3.93 0.84
N ILE A 27 2.29 -5.17 0.36
CA ILE A 27 3.18 -5.51 -0.77
C ILE A 27 2.55 -5.17 -2.11
N ALA A 28 1.23 -5.35 -2.26
CA ALA A 28 0.53 -4.89 -3.45
C ALA A 28 0.62 -3.36 -3.60
N GLU A 29 0.44 -2.63 -2.49
CA GLU A 29 0.57 -1.17 -2.43
C GLU A 29 2.01 -0.71 -2.70
N LEU A 30 3.01 -1.37 -2.10
CA LEU A 30 4.43 -1.07 -2.37
C LEU A 30 4.75 -1.22 -3.86
N TYR A 31 4.34 -2.34 -4.47
CA TYR A 31 4.56 -2.59 -5.89
C TYR A 31 3.87 -1.54 -6.75
N TRP A 32 2.60 -1.26 -6.47
CA TRP A 32 1.81 -0.26 -7.19
C TRP A 32 2.41 1.15 -7.08
N SER A 33 3.03 1.49 -5.95
CA SER A 33 3.68 2.81 -5.77
C SER A 33 4.85 3.06 -6.73
N TYR A 34 5.42 2.00 -7.33
CA TYR A 34 6.45 2.12 -8.36
C TYR A 34 5.89 2.13 -9.79
N LEU A 35 4.56 2.05 -9.97
CA LEU A 35 3.88 2.00 -11.27
C LEU A 35 3.17 3.31 -11.65
N GLU A 36 3.50 4.46 -11.04
CA GLU A 36 2.74 5.72 -11.18
C GLU A 36 2.42 6.13 -12.63
N ASN A 37 3.28 5.79 -13.59
CA ASN A 37 3.13 6.13 -15.01
C ASN A 37 2.90 4.93 -15.94
N TYR A 38 2.57 3.76 -15.38
CA TYR A 38 2.38 2.54 -16.16
C TYR A 38 1.13 2.63 -17.05
N GLN A 39 1.30 2.41 -18.35
CA GLN A 39 0.25 2.61 -19.35
C GLN A 39 -0.64 1.36 -19.48
N VAL A 40 -1.86 1.46 -18.95
CA VAL A 40 -2.85 0.36 -18.91
C VAL A 40 -4.17 0.71 -19.60
N GLY A 41 -4.18 1.79 -20.39
CA GLY A 41 -5.37 2.25 -21.11
C GLY A 41 -6.52 2.67 -20.18
N LYS A 42 -7.67 1.99 -20.29
CA LYS A 42 -8.86 2.27 -19.47
C LYS A 42 -8.90 1.48 -18.15
N VAL A 43 -7.98 0.55 -17.96
CA VAL A 43 -7.98 -0.32 -16.77
C VAL A 43 -7.64 0.49 -15.53
N LYS A 44 -8.44 0.28 -14.48
CA LYS A 44 -8.31 0.90 -13.16
C LYS A 44 -7.81 -0.06 -12.11
N LYS A 45 -8.14 -1.34 -12.25
CA LYS A 45 -7.83 -2.38 -11.28
C LYS A 45 -7.24 -3.61 -11.94
N CYS A 46 -6.16 -4.11 -11.35
CA CYS A 46 -5.67 -5.46 -11.61
C CYS A 46 -5.95 -6.33 -10.39
N LEU A 47 -6.71 -7.40 -10.57
CA LEU A 47 -7.15 -8.32 -9.53
C LEU A 47 -6.41 -9.65 -9.63
N ILE A 48 -5.65 -9.99 -8.60
CA ILE A 48 -4.93 -11.26 -8.47
C ILE A 48 -5.64 -12.03 -7.35
N VAL A 49 -6.25 -13.14 -7.71
CA VAL A 49 -6.94 -14.02 -6.76
C VAL A 49 -6.09 -15.25 -6.55
N VAL A 50 -5.83 -15.63 -5.30
CA VAL A 50 -5.03 -16.80 -4.96
C VAL A 50 -5.78 -17.89 -4.21
N SER A 51 -5.41 -19.14 -4.46
CA SER A 51 -5.94 -20.33 -3.79
C SER A 51 -4.98 -21.50 -3.95
N ASP A 52 -5.05 -22.52 -3.09
CA ASP A 52 -4.37 -23.82 -3.27
C ASP A 52 -5.30 -24.89 -3.87
N ASP A 53 -6.54 -24.53 -4.22
CA ASP A 53 -7.61 -25.46 -4.61
C ASP A 53 -8.30 -25.13 -5.96
N TRP A 54 -7.63 -24.39 -6.85
CA TRP A 54 -8.28 -23.86 -8.06
C TRP A 54 -8.84 -24.91 -9.02
N GLY A 55 -8.24 -26.10 -9.09
CA GLY A 55 -8.59 -27.10 -10.10
C GLY A 55 -8.50 -26.52 -11.52
N SER A 56 -9.59 -26.60 -12.28
CA SER A 56 -9.67 -26.08 -13.66
C SER A 56 -9.70 -24.55 -13.77
N GLU A 57 -9.87 -23.82 -12.66
CA GLU A 57 -9.94 -22.36 -12.65
C GLU A 57 -8.56 -21.68 -12.48
N LEU A 58 -7.49 -22.47 -12.38
CA LEU A 58 -6.13 -21.94 -12.32
C LEU A 58 -5.81 -21.18 -13.61
N HIS A 59 -5.22 -19.98 -13.47
CA HIS A 59 -4.96 -19.05 -14.57
C HIS A 59 -6.21 -18.57 -15.33
N TYR A 60 -7.40 -18.75 -14.76
CA TYR A 60 -8.61 -18.14 -15.30
C TYR A 60 -8.43 -16.63 -15.42
N TYR A 61 -8.72 -16.09 -16.60
CA TYR A 61 -8.55 -14.68 -16.92
C TYR A 61 -9.89 -13.95 -16.88
N THR A 62 -9.99 -12.96 -16.00
CA THR A 62 -11.15 -12.05 -15.94
C THR A 62 -10.87 -10.81 -16.78
N SER A 63 -11.77 -10.50 -17.71
CA SER A 63 -11.70 -9.30 -18.54
C SER A 63 -12.97 -8.47 -18.40
N ARG A 64 -12.89 -7.35 -17.67
CA ARG A 64 -13.89 -6.28 -17.64
C ARG A 64 -13.24 -4.99 -18.14
N ASN A 65 -14.06 -4.01 -18.53
CA ASN A 65 -13.59 -2.77 -19.17
C ASN A 65 -12.57 -1.99 -18.32
N ASP A 66 -12.77 -1.94 -17.01
CA ASP A 66 -11.98 -1.20 -16.03
C ASP A 66 -11.23 -2.11 -15.06
N CYS A 67 -11.41 -3.43 -15.16
CA CYS A 67 -10.82 -4.41 -14.25
C CYS A 67 -10.36 -5.65 -15.01
N LYS A 68 -9.08 -6.01 -14.84
CA LYS A 68 -8.50 -7.25 -15.37
C LYS A 68 -8.07 -8.12 -14.22
N GLY A 69 -8.16 -9.43 -14.36
CA GLY A 69 -7.75 -10.29 -13.26
C GLY A 69 -7.31 -11.69 -13.67
N VAL A 70 -6.63 -12.35 -12.75
CA VAL A 70 -6.08 -13.69 -12.92
C VAL A 70 -6.16 -14.48 -11.63
N ASN A 71 -6.43 -15.78 -11.75
CA ASN A 71 -6.33 -16.73 -10.66
C ASN A 71 -4.92 -17.37 -10.63
N LEU A 72 -4.24 -17.33 -9.49
CA LEU A 72 -2.91 -17.91 -9.29
C LEU A 72 -2.88 -18.87 -8.11
N GLU A 73 -1.96 -19.81 -8.12
CA GLU A 73 -1.77 -20.73 -7.01
C GLU A 73 -0.90 -20.10 -5.90
N ILE A 74 -1.22 -20.42 -4.65
CA ILE A 74 -0.31 -20.21 -3.52
C ILE A 74 -0.49 -21.38 -2.54
N ASN A 75 0.61 -21.93 -2.02
CA ASN A 75 0.53 -22.88 -0.92
C ASN A 75 0.43 -22.11 0.40
N PHE A 76 -0.77 -22.06 1.00
CA PHE A 76 -0.96 -21.30 2.23
C PHE A 76 -0.23 -21.89 3.44
N SER A 77 -0.19 -23.22 3.56
CA SER A 77 0.54 -23.88 4.64
C SER A 77 2.02 -23.51 4.62
N GLU A 78 2.62 -23.51 3.42
CA GLU A 78 4.00 -23.09 3.23
C GLU A 78 4.17 -21.60 3.51
N TYR A 79 3.31 -20.76 2.94
CA TYR A 79 3.33 -19.31 3.15
C TYR A 79 3.30 -18.93 4.63
N PHE A 80 2.42 -19.55 5.42
CA PHE A 80 2.30 -19.25 6.85
C PHE A 80 3.39 -19.89 7.72
N SER A 81 4.21 -20.77 7.15
CA SER A 81 5.40 -21.31 7.83
C SER A 81 6.61 -20.37 7.76
N TYR A 82 6.59 -19.41 6.83
CA TYR A 82 7.68 -18.47 6.62
C TYR A 82 7.70 -17.33 7.66
N ASP A 83 8.89 -16.74 7.85
CA ASP A 83 9.01 -15.50 8.60
C ASP A 83 8.41 -14.29 7.85
N SER A 84 8.38 -13.13 8.52
CA SER A 84 7.80 -11.91 7.96
C SER A 84 8.45 -11.47 6.64
N TYR A 85 9.76 -11.61 6.50
CA TYR A 85 10.46 -11.19 5.29
C TYR A 85 10.14 -12.13 4.11
N HIS A 86 10.24 -13.44 4.34
CA HIS A 86 9.98 -14.44 3.30
C HIS A 86 8.51 -14.46 2.87
N ARG A 87 7.56 -14.16 3.78
CA ARG A 87 6.16 -13.92 3.41
C ARG A 87 6.01 -12.74 2.46
N LYS A 88 6.70 -11.62 2.70
CA LYS A 88 6.68 -10.47 1.77
C LYS A 88 7.27 -10.81 0.42
N GLU A 89 8.35 -11.59 0.37
CA GLU A 89 8.94 -12.05 -0.88
C GLU A 89 7.95 -12.92 -1.68
N ALA A 90 7.26 -13.84 -1.00
CA ALA A 90 6.23 -14.66 -1.63
C ALA A 90 5.09 -13.80 -2.19
N LEU A 91 4.58 -12.83 -1.42
CA LEU A 91 3.56 -11.88 -1.89
C LEU A 91 4.04 -11.08 -3.11
N LEU A 92 5.28 -10.59 -3.09
CA LEU A 92 5.85 -9.80 -4.20
C LEU A 92 5.93 -10.64 -5.48
N LYS A 93 6.38 -11.89 -5.37
CA LYS A 93 6.45 -12.83 -6.51
C LYS A 93 5.06 -13.08 -7.10
N VAL A 94 4.06 -13.29 -6.26
CA VAL A 94 2.66 -13.48 -6.69
C VAL A 94 2.11 -12.23 -7.37
N VAL A 95 2.32 -11.05 -6.78
CA VAL A 95 1.89 -9.76 -7.38
C VAL A 95 2.51 -9.57 -8.76
N HIS A 96 3.83 -9.74 -8.85
CA HIS A 96 4.56 -9.58 -10.11
C HIS A 96 4.14 -10.61 -11.16
N SER A 97 3.98 -11.88 -10.78
CA SER A 97 3.50 -12.94 -11.67
C SER A 97 2.10 -12.63 -12.22
N GLY A 98 1.18 -12.19 -11.34
CA GLY A 98 -0.19 -11.89 -11.73
C GLY A 98 -0.27 -10.68 -12.67
N LEU A 99 0.47 -9.61 -12.39
CA LEU A 99 0.52 -8.45 -13.28
C LEU A 99 1.20 -8.77 -14.61
N THR A 100 2.27 -9.55 -14.61
CA THR A 100 2.95 -9.98 -15.85
C THR A 100 2.02 -10.83 -16.72
N PHE A 101 1.24 -11.72 -16.11
CA PHE A 101 0.23 -12.50 -16.83
C PHE A 101 -0.83 -11.58 -17.46
N ILE A 102 -1.41 -10.66 -16.69
CA ILE A 102 -2.41 -9.70 -17.18
C ILE A 102 -1.81 -8.85 -18.31
N ALA A 103 -0.60 -8.31 -18.12
CA ALA A 103 0.08 -7.48 -19.10
C ALA A 103 0.35 -8.26 -20.40
N THR A 104 0.70 -9.54 -20.32
CA THR A 104 0.86 -10.40 -21.51
C THR A 104 -0.46 -10.56 -22.27
N LYS A 105 -1.58 -10.75 -21.56
CA LYS A 105 -2.92 -10.86 -22.19
C LYS A 105 -3.37 -9.55 -22.83
N GLU A 106 -3.07 -8.43 -22.19
CA GLU A 106 -3.48 -7.09 -22.63
C GLU A 106 -2.43 -6.39 -23.52
N LYS A 107 -1.30 -7.05 -23.78
CA LYS A 107 -0.16 -6.53 -24.56
C LYS A 107 0.41 -5.22 -23.98
N TRP A 108 0.53 -5.14 -22.66
CA TRP A 108 1.21 -4.04 -21.97
C TRP A 108 2.72 -4.31 -21.90
N GLU A 109 3.49 -3.23 -21.77
CA GLU A 109 4.95 -3.27 -21.58
C GLU A 109 5.31 -4.01 -20.29
N ILE A 110 6.22 -4.98 -20.34
CA ILE A 110 6.61 -5.77 -19.15
C ILE A 110 7.74 -5.11 -18.36
N ASP A 111 8.63 -4.36 -19.01
CA ASP A 111 9.81 -3.75 -18.36
C ASP A 111 9.45 -2.90 -17.12
N PRO A 112 8.40 -2.04 -17.14
CA PRO A 112 7.99 -1.31 -15.95
C PRO A 112 7.58 -2.20 -14.77
N LEU A 113 7.07 -3.40 -15.03
CA LEU A 113 6.72 -4.38 -13.98
C LEU A 113 7.99 -4.97 -13.35
N LEU A 114 9.01 -5.27 -14.16
CA LEU A 114 10.29 -5.75 -13.67
C LEU A 114 11.02 -4.67 -12.86
N ASP A 115 10.97 -3.41 -13.30
CA ASP A 115 11.53 -2.27 -12.57
C ASP A 115 10.84 -2.06 -11.21
N ALA A 116 9.50 -2.18 -11.17
CA ALA A 116 8.74 -2.12 -9.92
C ALA A 116 9.12 -3.26 -8.96
N PHE A 117 9.23 -4.50 -9.48
CA PHE A 117 9.69 -5.65 -8.69
C PHE A 117 11.08 -5.40 -8.07
N ASN A 118 12.05 -4.99 -8.89
CA ASN A 118 13.42 -4.72 -8.45
C ASN A 118 13.48 -3.56 -7.45
N SER A 119 12.64 -2.54 -7.62
CA SER A 119 12.53 -1.41 -6.69
C SER A 119 12.03 -1.85 -5.32
N CYS A 120 11.04 -2.76 -5.27
CA CYS A 120 10.56 -3.36 -4.02
C CYS A 120 11.67 -4.10 -3.27
N ILE A 121 12.47 -4.91 -3.98
CA ILE A 121 13.62 -5.64 -3.42
C ILE A 121 14.67 -4.66 -2.90
N LYS A 122 14.98 -3.61 -3.67
CA LYS A 122 15.99 -2.60 -3.31
C LYS A 122 15.67 -1.88 -1.99
N VAL A 123 14.40 -1.65 -1.68
CA VAL A 123 13.98 -1.05 -0.40
C VAL A 123 13.75 -2.07 0.72
N GLY A 124 14.10 -3.33 0.48
CA GLY A 124 13.97 -4.42 1.45
C GLY A 124 12.52 -4.73 1.82
N LEU A 125 11.57 -4.54 0.90
CA LEU A 125 10.15 -4.82 1.11
C LEU A 125 9.53 -4.03 2.28
N ASN A 126 10.05 -2.81 2.49
CA ASN A 126 9.59 -1.90 3.52
C ASN A 126 8.80 -0.77 2.86
N TYR A 127 7.48 -0.80 3.00
CA TYR A 127 6.66 0.27 2.48
C TYR A 127 6.62 1.43 3.47
N LYS A 128 7.41 2.47 3.19
CA LYS A 128 7.49 3.67 4.02
C LYS A 128 7.43 4.90 3.14
N PHE A 129 6.66 5.89 3.55
CA PHE A 129 6.51 7.12 2.76
C PHE A 129 6.07 8.31 3.62
N LEU A 130 6.39 9.50 3.12
CA LEU A 130 5.87 10.75 3.66
C LEU A 130 4.49 11.02 3.07
N VAL A 131 3.47 11.14 3.91
CA VAL A 131 2.08 11.37 3.47
C VAL A 131 1.98 12.68 2.69
N GLN A 132 1.32 12.63 1.52
CA GLN A 132 1.26 13.73 0.53
C GLN A 132 2.64 14.24 0.06
N ASN A 133 3.72 13.49 0.30
CA ASN A 133 5.11 13.82 -0.01
C ASN A 133 5.52 15.25 0.44
N LYS A 134 5.05 15.71 1.59
CA LYS A 134 5.35 17.08 2.06
C LYS A 134 5.33 17.26 3.57
N PHE A 135 6.11 18.24 4.00
CA PHE A 135 6.01 18.86 5.31
C PHE A 135 5.23 20.18 5.19
N LYS A 136 4.40 20.50 6.19
CA LYS A 136 3.69 21.78 6.28
C LYS A 136 4.36 22.67 7.32
N THR A 137 4.64 23.91 6.97
CA THR A 137 5.29 24.90 7.83
C THR A 137 4.29 25.52 8.81
N SER A 138 4.69 25.72 10.07
CA SER A 138 3.89 26.39 11.09
C SER A 138 3.64 27.87 10.74
N PRO A 139 2.60 28.53 11.30
CA PRO A 139 2.29 29.94 11.02
C PRO A 139 3.47 30.88 11.32
N ASN A 140 4.15 30.70 12.45
CA ASN A 140 5.36 31.45 12.79
C ASN A 140 6.64 31.03 12.02
N ARG A 141 6.55 30.03 11.13
CA ARG A 141 7.64 29.49 10.32
C ARG A 141 8.83 28.91 11.08
N LYS A 142 8.67 28.63 12.38
CA LYS A 142 9.71 28.03 13.22
C LYS A 142 9.77 26.51 13.10
N HIS A 143 8.65 25.88 12.73
CA HIS A 143 8.53 24.43 12.68
C HIS A 143 7.96 23.94 11.36
N LYS A 144 8.20 22.67 11.07
CA LYS A 144 7.54 21.93 10.00
C LYS A 144 7.05 20.60 10.54
N LEU A 145 5.84 20.20 10.16
CA LEU A 145 5.28 18.90 10.52
C LEU A 145 4.97 18.08 9.27
N GLY A 146 5.28 16.79 9.33
CA GLY A 146 4.92 15.80 8.32
C GLY A 146 4.38 14.53 8.99
N LEU A 147 3.59 13.76 8.25
CA LEU A 147 3.14 12.44 8.68
C LEU A 147 3.95 11.38 7.92
N TRP A 148 4.56 10.47 8.65
CA TRP A 148 5.40 9.40 8.13
C TRP A 148 4.70 8.06 8.31
N CYS A 149 4.42 7.39 7.21
CA CYS A 149 3.75 6.10 7.19
C CYS A 149 4.78 4.96 7.12
N GLU A 150 4.55 3.92 7.91
CA GLU A 150 5.25 2.64 7.85
C GLU A 150 4.19 1.53 7.76
N TRP A 151 4.05 0.93 6.58
CA TRP A 151 3.06 -0.10 6.29
C TRP A 151 3.75 -1.45 6.13
N ASN A 152 3.42 -2.38 7.01
CA ASN A 152 4.01 -3.71 7.08
C ASN A 152 2.90 -4.78 7.02
N ILE A 153 3.28 -6.06 6.88
CA ILE A 153 2.31 -7.16 6.77
C ILE A 153 1.54 -7.39 8.09
N ASP A 154 2.16 -7.06 9.23
CA ASP A 154 1.60 -7.31 10.56
C ASP A 154 1.04 -6.03 11.21
N GLU A 155 1.55 -4.86 10.82
CA GLU A 155 1.23 -3.56 11.44
C GLU A 155 1.16 -2.40 10.44
N PHE A 156 0.29 -1.44 10.71
CA PHE A 156 0.22 -0.16 10.01
C PHE A 156 0.44 0.97 11.01
N LYS A 157 1.55 1.69 10.87
CA LYS A 157 1.93 2.77 11.78
C LYS A 157 2.07 4.09 11.06
N VAL A 158 1.53 5.14 11.65
CA VAL A 158 1.77 6.52 11.23
C VAL A 158 2.42 7.26 12.38
N PHE A 159 3.48 7.98 12.07
CA PHE A 159 4.17 8.86 12.99
C PHE A 159 3.97 10.30 12.55
N TRP A 160 3.94 11.23 13.48
CA TRP A 160 4.19 12.63 13.14
C TRP A 160 5.65 12.97 13.39
N ILE A 161 6.23 13.74 12.47
CA ILE A 161 7.61 14.20 12.54
C ILE A 161 7.59 15.72 12.61
N LEU A 162 8.21 16.28 13.65
CA LEU A 162 8.41 17.71 13.81
C LEU A 162 9.87 18.06 13.54
N LEU A 163 10.07 19.03 12.65
CA LEU A 163 11.36 19.58 12.29
C LEU A 163 11.43 21.06 12.72
N ASP A 164 12.63 21.55 13.00
CA ASP A 164 12.90 22.98 13.13
C ASP A 164 12.95 23.68 11.76
N LYS A 165 13.18 25.00 11.78
CA LYS A 165 13.33 25.84 10.58
C LYS A 165 14.46 25.38 9.66
N ASP A 166 15.50 24.75 10.22
CA ASP A 166 16.71 24.26 9.55
C ASP A 166 16.56 22.79 9.10
N LYS A 167 15.34 22.24 9.20
CA LYS A 167 14.94 20.86 8.85
C LYS A 167 15.58 19.78 9.73
N LYS A 168 16.12 20.13 10.90
CA LYS A 168 16.58 19.14 11.86
C LYS A 168 15.37 18.55 12.60
N GLN A 169 15.34 17.23 12.73
CA GLN A 169 14.28 16.55 13.47
C GLN A 169 14.37 16.90 14.96
N ILE A 170 13.28 17.49 15.47
CA ILE A 170 13.07 17.76 16.90
C ILE A 170 12.44 16.53 17.54
N LYS A 171 11.41 15.96 16.90
CA LYS A 171 10.56 14.95 17.51
C LYS A 171 9.93 14.02 16.47
N LYS A 172 9.78 12.74 16.80
CA LYS A 172 9.01 11.73 16.05
C LYS A 172 8.20 10.93 17.06
N GLU A 173 6.88 10.94 16.94
CA GLU A 173 5.99 10.20 17.84
C GLU A 173 4.96 9.38 17.04
N LEU A 174 4.59 8.23 17.61
CA LEU A 174 3.53 7.38 17.08
C LEU A 174 2.19 8.13 17.19
N PHE A 175 1.47 8.17 16.08
CA PHE A 175 0.19 8.86 15.94
C PHE A 175 -0.96 7.88 15.74
N ILE A 176 -0.77 6.90 14.86
CA ILE A 176 -1.76 5.86 14.54
C ILE A 176 -1.05 4.51 14.55
N ASP A 177 -1.70 3.52 15.15
CA ASP A 177 -1.35 2.12 15.10
C ASP A 177 -2.63 1.31 14.84
N GLU A 178 -2.73 0.75 13.64
CA GLU A 178 -3.95 0.11 13.13
C GLU A 178 -3.59 -1.20 12.41
N ASN A 179 -4.63 -1.96 12.08
CA ASN A 179 -4.47 -3.15 11.24
C ASN A 179 -4.03 -2.76 9.81
N PRO A 180 -3.02 -3.43 9.22
CA PRO A 180 -2.61 -3.30 7.83
C PRO A 180 -3.72 -3.19 6.80
N SER A 181 -4.80 -3.98 6.92
CA SER A 181 -5.90 -3.95 5.95
C SER A 181 -6.72 -2.66 5.97
N PHE A 182 -6.57 -1.83 7.01
CA PHE A 182 -7.28 -0.57 7.15
C PHE A 182 -6.43 0.65 6.78
N GLY A 183 -5.22 0.47 6.24
CA GLY A 183 -4.27 1.54 5.97
C GLY A 183 -4.64 2.51 4.84
N GLU A 184 -5.57 2.15 3.93
CA GLU A 184 -5.89 2.94 2.72
C GLU A 184 -6.26 4.40 3.00
N PHE A 185 -6.91 4.65 4.13
CA PHE A 185 -7.36 5.99 4.53
C PHE A 185 -6.23 7.02 4.53
N ILE A 186 -4.97 6.58 4.72
CA ILE A 186 -3.81 7.46 4.77
C ILE A 186 -3.60 8.26 3.48
N TYR A 187 -4.02 7.72 2.34
CA TYR A 187 -3.97 8.44 1.06
C TYR A 187 -4.99 9.59 0.97
N TYR A 188 -5.99 9.59 1.84
CA TYR A 188 -7.06 10.58 1.94
C TYR A 188 -6.90 11.49 3.15
N VAL A 189 -5.89 11.25 3.99
CA VAL A 189 -5.60 12.09 5.14
C VAL A 189 -5.12 13.46 4.68
N ASN A 190 -5.68 14.52 5.24
CA ASN A 190 -5.16 15.88 5.15
C ASN A 190 -4.77 16.40 6.53
N PHE A 191 -3.83 17.35 6.58
CA PHE A 191 -3.39 17.95 7.84
C PHE A 191 -3.08 19.43 7.68
N LYS A 192 -3.30 20.26 8.69
CA LYS A 192 -2.96 21.69 8.65
C LYS A 192 -2.71 22.24 10.04
N TRP A 193 -1.80 23.21 10.14
CA TRP A 193 -1.62 23.98 11.36
C TRP A 193 -2.86 24.82 11.64
N LEU A 194 -3.41 24.72 12.85
CA LEU A 194 -4.45 25.62 13.35
C LEU A 194 -3.84 26.86 14.01
N ASN A 195 -2.70 26.66 14.69
CA ASN A 195 -1.87 27.70 15.29
C ASN A 195 -0.42 27.20 15.34
N ASP A 196 0.46 27.85 16.11
CA ASP A 196 1.88 27.47 16.20
C ASP A 196 2.16 26.13 16.90
N ASN A 197 1.18 25.59 17.63
CA ASN A 197 1.33 24.42 18.50
C ASN A 197 0.36 23.27 18.17
N ILE A 198 -0.66 23.49 17.35
CA ILE A 198 -1.70 22.51 17.07
C ILE A 198 -1.79 22.25 15.58
N VAL A 199 -1.74 20.97 15.20
CA VAL A 199 -2.05 20.49 13.85
C VAL A 199 -3.34 19.68 13.86
N LEU A 200 -4.30 20.08 13.03
CA LEU A 200 -5.49 19.29 12.74
C LEU A 200 -5.17 18.27 11.66
N VAL A 201 -5.49 17.01 11.88
CA VAL A 201 -5.47 15.92 10.91
C VAL A 201 -6.90 15.47 10.65
N THR A 202 -7.28 15.28 9.39
CA THR A 202 -8.62 14.87 8.96
C THR A 202 -8.52 13.69 7.99
N ASP A 203 -9.34 12.67 8.22
CA ASP A 203 -9.56 11.56 7.30
C ASP A 203 -10.91 11.76 6.58
N ASP A 204 -10.84 11.93 5.26
CA ASP A 204 -12.01 12.09 4.38
C ASP A 204 -12.38 10.78 3.64
N TYR A 205 -11.72 9.64 3.92
CA TYR A 205 -11.98 8.34 3.28
C TYR A 205 -13.30 7.71 3.75
N ARG A 206 -13.58 7.78 5.06
CA ARG A 206 -14.72 7.10 5.69
C ARG A 206 -15.97 7.98 5.69
N SER A 207 -17.14 7.34 5.72
CA SER A 207 -18.43 8.03 5.90
C SER A 207 -18.47 8.84 7.21
N GLU A 208 -17.91 8.27 8.28
CA GLU A 208 -17.63 8.95 9.53
C GLU A 208 -16.22 9.57 9.49
N LYS A 209 -16.18 10.88 9.21
CA LYS A 209 -14.93 11.63 9.14
C LYS A 209 -14.22 11.64 10.50
N ARG A 210 -13.03 11.05 10.55
CA ARG A 210 -12.18 11.10 11.73
C ARG A 210 -11.37 12.40 11.74
N LYS A 211 -11.21 12.99 12.92
CA LYS A 211 -10.39 14.18 13.14
C LYS A 211 -9.52 13.98 14.36
N TRP A 212 -8.28 14.44 14.28
CA TRP A 212 -7.33 14.39 15.38
C TRP A 212 -6.62 15.73 15.50
N GLU A 213 -6.23 16.07 16.72
CA GLU A 213 -5.37 17.22 16.99
C GLU A 213 -4.04 16.73 17.54
N ILE A 214 -2.95 17.11 16.87
CA ILE A 214 -1.59 16.86 17.33
C ILE A 214 -1.10 18.13 18.01
N ILE A 215 -0.72 18.00 19.29
CA ILE A 215 -0.14 19.08 20.08
C ILE A 215 1.39 18.90 20.03
N VAL A 216 2.11 19.88 19.47
CA VAL A 216 3.56 19.79 19.21
C VAL A 216 4.43 20.45 20.30
N SER A 217 3.83 20.88 21.41
CA SER A 217 4.51 21.50 22.56
C SER A 217 5.50 20.56 23.27
#